data_AF-A0A967TCS9-F1
#
_entry.id   AF-A0A967TCS9-F1
#
_cell.length_a   1.000
_cell.length_b   1.000
_cell.length_c   1.000
_cell.angle_alpha   90.00
_cell.angle_beta   90.00
_cell.angle_gamma   90.00
#
_symmetry.space_group_name_H-M   'P 1'
#
loop_
_entity.id
_entity.type
_entity.pdbx_description
1 polymer ?
#
loop_
_entity_poly.entity_id
_entity_poly.type
_entity_poly.pdbx_seq_one_letter_code
_entity_poly.pdbx_strand_id
1 'polypeptide(L)' 'PVLVGAQDTNVEVVLEMARFAEEIGAYGIQASTPYYYRPSDDDALRFYRAVHDATEQIAIMAYNTFWHDY' A
#
# COMPACT_ATOMS: atom_id res chain seq x y z
N PRO A 1 8.16 9.51 -13.95
CA PRO A 1 7.53 9.38 -12.61
C PRO A 1 8.27 8.31 -11.82
N VAL A 2 8.46 8.49 -10.51
CA VAL A 2 9.12 7.50 -9.63
C VAL A 2 8.05 6.91 -8.71
N LEU A 3 7.90 5.59 -8.74
CA LEU A 3 7.10 4.86 -7.76
C LEU A 3 8.04 4.12 -6.81
N VAL A 4 7.72 4.15 -5.53
CA VAL A 4 8.48 3.44 -4.48
C VAL A 4 7.68 2.24 -3.97
N GLY A 5 8.36 1.17 -3.57
CA GLY A 5 7.70 0.05 -2.92
C GLY A 5 7.33 0.40 -1.48
N ALA A 6 6.09 0.15 -1.09
CA ALA A 6 5.60 0.32 0.28
C ALA A 6 4.74 -0.89 0.65
N GLN A 7 5.38 -1.92 1.19
CA GLN A 7 4.75 -3.18 1.55
C GLN A 7 5.32 -3.67 2.87
N ASP A 8 4.43 -4.06 3.77
CA ASP A 8 4.74 -4.69 5.03
C ASP A 8 3.54 -5.57 5.44
N THR A 9 3.72 -6.38 6.47
CA THR A 9 2.67 -7.18 7.09
C THR A 9 1.84 -6.40 8.11
N ASN A 10 2.40 -5.30 8.62
CA ASN A 10 1.73 -4.35 9.48
C ASN A 10 1.27 -3.15 8.65
N VAL A 11 -0.05 -2.89 8.66
CA VAL A 11 -0.64 -1.77 7.93
C VAL A 11 -0.04 -0.44 8.37
N GLU A 12 0.23 -0.24 9.66
CA GLU A 12 0.79 1.02 10.17
C GLU A 12 2.16 1.33 9.54
N VAL A 13 2.99 0.32 9.33
CA VAL A 13 4.29 0.47 8.67
C VAL A 13 4.11 0.87 7.20
N VAL A 14 3.10 0.31 6.52
CA VAL A 14 2.78 0.72 5.15
C VAL A 14 2.32 2.18 5.11
N LEU A 15 1.54 2.64 6.08
CA LEU A 15 1.10 4.05 6.16
C LEU A 15 2.28 5.00 6.43
N GLU A 16 3.20 4.63 7.31
CA GLU A 16 4.45 5.38 7.54
C GLU A 16 5.29 5.47 6.27
N MET A 17 5.45 4.37 5.54
CA MET A 17 6.15 4.35 4.25
C MET A 17 5.45 5.22 3.20
N ALA A 18 4.11 5.21 3.15
CA ALA A 18 3.33 6.03 2.22
C ALA A 18 3.49 7.53 2.51
N ARG A 19 3.42 7.93 3.79
CA ARG A 19 3.68 9.32 4.21
C ARG A 19 5.11 9.74 3.89
N PHE A 20 6.08 8.88 4.16
CA PHE A 20 7.47 9.16 3.83
C PHE A 20 7.70 9.27 2.32
N ALA A 21 7.07 8.41 1.52
CA ALA A 21 7.11 8.48 0.05
C ALA A 21 6.58 9.83 -0.46
N GLU A 22 5.51 10.33 0.14
CA GLU A 22 4.96 11.66 -0.14
C GLU A 22 5.93 12.78 0.25
N GLU A 23 6.53 12.70 1.45
CA GLU A 23 7.48 13.69 1.96
C GLU A 23 8.70 13.85 1.04
N ILE A 24 9.21 12.75 0.50
CA ILE A 24 10.37 12.76 -0.42
C ILE A 24 9.99 13.09 -1.87
N GLY A 25 8.72 13.35 -2.17
CA GLY A 25 8.23 13.73 -3.49
C GLY A 25 8.12 12.59 -4.50
N ALA A 26 7.88 11.36 -4.04
CA ALA A 26 7.56 10.25 -4.95
C ALA A 26 6.23 10.52 -5.67
N TYR A 27 6.10 10.03 -6.90
CA TYR A 27 4.83 10.13 -7.66
C TYR A 27 3.75 9.21 -7.08
N GLY A 28 4.17 8.07 -6.54
CA GLY A 28 3.26 7.08 -6.01
C GLY A 28 3.97 5.95 -5.30
N ILE A 29 3.17 5.03 -4.76
CA ILE A 29 3.66 3.80 -4.17
C ILE A 29 3.14 2.59 -4.94
N GLN A 30 3.93 1.52 -4.95
CA GLN A 30 3.45 0.19 -5.26
C GLN A 30 3.20 -0.55 -3.94
N ALA A 31 1.95 -0.96 -3.71
CA ALA A 31 1.53 -1.59 -2.46
C ALA A 31 0.59 -2.78 -2.71
N SER A 32 0.66 -3.79 -1.85
CA SER A 32 -0.30 -4.90 -1.76
C SER A 32 -0.86 -4.96 -0.35
N THR A 33 -1.97 -5.68 -0.19
CA THR A 33 -2.42 -6.13 1.12
C THR A 33 -1.32 -6.93 1.85
N PRO A 34 -1.38 -7.02 3.20
CA PRO A 34 -0.52 -7.90 4.00
C PRO A 34 -0.55 -9.35 3.51
N TYR A 35 0.60 -10.05 3.56
CA TYR A 35 0.87 -11.26 2.76
C TYR A 35 0.97 -12.61 3.53
N TYR A 36 0.64 -12.65 4.83
CA TYR A 36 0.64 -13.91 5.63
C TYR A 36 -0.75 -14.50 5.86
N TYR A 37 -1.79 -13.68 5.83
CA TYR A 37 -3.19 -14.10 5.97
C TYR A 37 -3.96 -13.66 4.76
N ARG A 38 -4.93 -14.47 4.33
CA ARG A 38 -5.77 -14.15 3.18
C ARG A 38 -6.65 -12.95 3.51
N PRO A 39 -6.45 -11.78 2.87
CA PRO A 39 -7.35 -10.67 3.05
C PRO A 39 -8.68 -11.02 2.37
N SER A 40 -9.79 -10.64 2.99
CA SER A 40 -11.06 -10.56 2.28
C SER A 40 -11.06 -9.37 1.32
N ASP A 41 -12.03 -9.32 0.40
CA ASP A 41 -12.24 -8.16 -0.47
C ASP A 41 -12.44 -6.86 0.35
N ASP A 42 -13.14 -6.96 1.50
CA ASP A 42 -13.33 -5.85 2.43
C ASP A 42 -12.02 -5.43 3.10
N ASP A 43 -11.13 -6.37 3.43
CA ASP A 43 -9.80 -6.05 3.96
C ASP A 43 -8.96 -5.31 2.92
N ALA A 44 -8.99 -5.77 1.66
CA ALA A 44 -8.29 -5.09 0.57
C ALA A 44 -8.82 -3.67 0.37
N LEU A 45 -10.14 -3.49 0.37
CA LEU A 45 -10.76 -2.18 0.25
C LEU A 45 -10.39 -1.26 1.42
N ARG A 46 -10.41 -1.77 2.66
CA ARG A 46 -10.00 -1.03 3.86
C ARG A 46 -8.52 -0.64 3.80
N PHE A 47 -7.66 -1.54 3.35
CA PHE A 47 -6.23 -1.28 3.20
C PHE A 47 -5.97 -0.11 2.23
N TYR A 48 -6.53 -0.15 1.03
CA TYR A 48 -6.31 0.92 0.05
C TYR A 48 -6.95 2.24 0.48
N ARG A 49 -8.08 2.23 1.20
CA ARG A 49 -8.64 3.44 1.83
C ARG A 49 -7.72 4.00 2.90
N ALA A 50 -7.16 3.16 3.77
CA ALA A 50 -6.24 3.63 4.80
C ALA A 50 -4.99 4.31 4.21
N VAL A 51 -4.43 3.75 3.13
CA VAL A 51 -3.31 4.37 2.40
C VAL A 51 -3.72 5.71 1.77
N HIS A 52 -4.89 5.75 1.12
CA HIS A 52 -5.43 6.98 0.54
C HIS A 52 -5.63 8.05 1.62
N ASP A 53 -6.28 7.73 2.74
CA ASP A 53 -6.58 8.67 3.82
C ASP A 53 -5.31 9.13 4.58
N ALA A 54 -4.20 8.40 4.46
CA ALA A 54 -2.92 8.73 5.08
C ALA A 54 -2.04 9.70 4.25
N THR A 55 -2.39 9.94 2.99
CA THR A 55 -1.59 10.75 2.04
C THR A 55 -2.48 11.72 1.27
N GLU A 56 -1.93 12.81 0.75
CA GLU A 56 -2.69 13.85 0.04
C GLU A 56 -2.53 13.75 -1.49
N GLN A 57 -1.39 13.24 -1.97
CA GLN A 57 -0.99 13.35 -3.38
C GLN A 57 -0.39 12.07 -4.00
N ILE A 58 -0.11 11.04 -3.21
CA ILE A 58 0.48 9.78 -3.70
C ILE A 58 -0.50 9.00 -4.59
N ALA A 59 -0.07 8.60 -5.78
CA ALA A 59 -0.77 7.61 -6.59
C ALA A 59 -0.55 6.19 -6.02
N ILE A 60 -1.60 5.36 -6.00
CA ILE A 60 -1.52 3.97 -5.52
C ILE A 60 -1.50 3.02 -6.72
N MET A 61 -0.40 2.28 -6.88
CA MET A 61 -0.30 1.14 -7.78
C MET A 61 -0.59 -0.15 -7.00
N ALA A 62 -1.79 -0.69 -7.18
CA ALA A 62 -2.17 -1.97 -6.61
C ALA A 62 -1.27 -3.09 -7.16
N TYR A 63 -0.57 -3.79 -6.28
CA TYR A 63 0.31 -4.90 -6.65
C TYR A 63 -0.34 -6.22 -6.27
N ASN A 64 -0.94 -6.88 -7.27
CA ASN A 64 -1.61 -8.16 -7.12
C ASN A 64 -0.68 -9.31 -7.51
N THR A 65 -0.15 -10.04 -6.52
CA THR A 65 0.76 -11.18 -6.72
C THR A 65 0.05 -12.51 -6.46
N PHE A 66 -0.30 -13.21 -7.56
CA PHE A 66 -1.17 -14.39 -7.54
C PHE A 66 -0.57 -15.67 -6.93
N TRP A 67 0.74 -15.73 -6.68
CA TRP A 67 1.43 -16.90 -6.10
C TRP A 67 1.58 -16.83 -4.57
N HIS A 68 1.05 -15.79 -3.93
CA HIS A 68 0.59 -15.94 -2.55
C HIS A 68 -0.72 -16.70 -2.67
N ASP A 69 -0.76 -17.99 -2.29
CA ASP A 69 -1.91 -18.91 -2.41
C ASP A 69 -3.14 -18.43 -1.60
N TYR A 70 -3.68 -17.29 -2.01
CA TYR A 70 -4.94 -16.70 -1.59
C TYR A 70 -6.12 -17.18 -2.43
#